data_AF-A0A7J8YCJ7-F1
#
_entry.id   AF-A0A7J8YCJ7-F1
#
_cell.length_a   1.000
_cell.length_b   1.000
_cell.length_c   1.000
_cell.angle_alpha   90.00
_cell.angle_beta   90.00
_cell.angle_gamma   90.00
#
_symmetry.space_group_name_H-M   'P 1'
#
loop_
_entity.id
_entity.type
_entity.pdbx_description
1 polymer ?
#
loop_
_entity_poly.entity_id
_entity_poly.type
_entity_poly.pdbx_seq_one_letter_code
_entity_poly.pdbx_strand_id
1 'polypeptide(L)'
;MDLDDFRSVLETAGVDVWTFIDTAILVASLDYGQEFKQRRDGIVERLYATSMVTRCRSCDFGERSNVYQVNKEDSPHEGKEGGKGSPFTPHSDNEHDDMDPYGGLFDDEQKRVLEIKERLELPDQSEDSLVDLLQSLADMDITFQALKETDIGRHVNKLRKHSSNDVRRLVKQLVRKWKEIVDEWVRVNQPGEPEPAGLMG
;
A
#
# COMPACT_ATOMS: atom_id res chain seq x y z
N MET A 1 -8.98 1.63 29.73
CA MET A 1 -8.69 0.19 29.63
C MET A 1 -7.23 0.04 29.95
N ASP A 2 -6.93 -0.63 31.05
CA ASP A 2 -5.57 -1.04 31.37
C ASP A 2 -5.26 -2.41 30.72
N LEU A 3 -4.11 -3.01 31.08
CA LEU A 3 -3.68 -4.27 30.48
C LEU A 3 -4.51 -5.47 30.98
N ASP A 4 -5.09 -5.39 32.18
CA ASP A 4 -5.79 -6.51 32.79
C ASP A 4 -7.29 -6.51 32.41
N ASP A 5 -7.91 -5.32 32.28
CA ASP A 5 -9.17 -5.13 31.56
C ASP A 5 -9.09 -5.71 30.14
N PHE A 6 -8.02 -5.39 29.39
CA PHE A 6 -7.87 -5.84 28.00
C PHE A 6 -7.68 -7.36 27.91
N ARG A 7 -6.89 -7.96 28.80
CA ARG A 7 -6.76 -9.42 28.90
C ARG A 7 -8.10 -10.09 29.20
N SER A 8 -8.87 -9.55 30.13
CA SER A 8 -10.21 -10.04 30.46
C SER A 8 -11.17 -9.99 29.26
N VAL A 9 -11.09 -8.94 28.42
CA VAL A 9 -11.85 -8.87 27.16
C VAL A 9 -11.42 -9.96 26.17
N LEU A 10 -10.12 -10.19 25.99
CA LEU A 10 -9.61 -11.27 25.12
C LEU A 10 -10.03 -12.66 25.60
N GLU A 11 -9.91 -12.93 26.92
CA GLU A 11 -10.35 -14.19 27.54
C GLU A 11 -11.87 -14.40 27.40
N THR A 12 -12.66 -13.35 27.62
CA THR A 12 -14.13 -13.41 27.50
C THR A 12 -14.58 -13.61 26.06
N ALA A 13 -13.90 -13.00 25.10
CA ALA A 13 -14.17 -13.15 23.67
C ALA A 13 -13.58 -14.45 23.08
N GLY A 14 -12.66 -15.12 23.79
CA GLY A 14 -12.00 -16.35 23.33
C GLY A 14 -11.07 -16.15 22.13
N VAL A 15 -10.56 -14.94 21.92
CA VAL A 15 -9.69 -14.58 20.79
C VAL A 15 -8.30 -14.18 21.25
N ASP A 16 -7.28 -14.48 20.47
CA ASP A 16 -5.92 -14.01 20.73
C ASP A 16 -5.76 -12.53 20.34
N VAL A 17 -4.67 -11.93 20.81
CA VAL A 17 -4.39 -10.50 20.62
C VAL A 17 -4.26 -10.09 19.14
N TRP A 18 -3.75 -10.96 18.26
CA TRP A 18 -3.59 -10.65 16.84
C TRP A 18 -4.93 -10.70 16.11
N THR A 19 -5.71 -11.78 16.32
CA THR A 19 -7.08 -11.88 15.79
C THR A 19 -7.95 -10.69 16.24
N PHE A 20 -7.80 -10.24 17.48
CA PHE A 20 -8.50 -9.05 17.96
C PHE A 20 -8.04 -7.76 17.27
N ILE A 21 -6.72 -7.58 17.07
CA ILE A 21 -6.16 -6.43 16.35
C ILE A 21 -6.68 -6.39 14.90
N ASP A 22 -6.63 -7.51 14.18
CA ASP A 22 -7.09 -7.59 12.79
C ASP A 22 -8.60 -7.30 12.67
N THR A 23 -9.40 -7.86 13.58
CA THR A 23 -10.84 -7.60 13.66
C THR A 23 -11.13 -6.12 13.97
N ALA A 24 -10.39 -5.52 14.90
CA ALA A 24 -10.54 -4.11 15.26
C ALA A 24 -10.12 -3.18 14.11
N ILE A 25 -9.06 -3.52 13.36
CA ILE A 25 -8.64 -2.79 12.15
C ILE A 25 -9.72 -2.87 11.06
N LEU A 26 -10.31 -4.04 10.85
CA LEU A 26 -11.36 -4.25 9.85
C LEU A 26 -12.61 -3.41 10.18
N VAL A 27 -13.11 -3.49 11.43
CA VAL A 27 -14.24 -2.67 11.90
C VAL A 27 -13.92 -1.18 11.81
N ALA A 28 -12.72 -0.76 12.25
CA ALA A 28 -12.30 0.64 12.17
C ALA A 28 -12.23 1.17 10.73
N SER A 29 -11.82 0.32 9.78
CA SER A 29 -11.74 0.67 8.35
C SER A 29 -13.12 0.85 7.71
N LEU A 30 -14.10 0.04 8.10
CA LEU A 30 -15.47 0.10 7.59
C LEU A 30 -16.26 1.28 8.16
N ASP A 31 -16.15 1.50 9.48
CA ASP A 31 -17.03 2.43 10.19
C ASP A 31 -16.42 3.85 10.36
N TYR A 32 -15.08 3.99 10.30
CA TYR A 32 -14.37 5.23 10.69
C TYR A 32 -13.31 5.71 9.69
N GLY A 33 -13.37 5.27 8.42
CA GLY A 33 -12.38 5.49 7.34
C GLY A 33 -11.32 6.59 7.52
N GLN A 34 -11.69 7.89 7.48
CA GLN A 34 -10.71 8.99 7.56
C GLN A 34 -10.12 9.18 8.97
N GLU A 35 -10.89 8.95 10.04
CA GLU A 35 -10.35 8.94 11.41
C GLU A 35 -9.40 7.75 11.62
N PHE A 36 -9.72 6.59 11.04
CA PHE A 36 -8.87 5.41 11.09
C PHE A 36 -7.52 5.67 10.42
N LYS A 37 -7.47 6.34 9.26
CA LYS A 37 -6.19 6.75 8.62
C LYS A 37 -5.35 7.63 9.56
N GLN A 38 -5.91 8.71 10.10
CA GLN A 38 -5.17 9.60 10.99
C GLN A 38 -4.67 8.89 12.26
N ARG A 39 -5.45 7.96 12.82
CA ARG A 39 -5.04 7.14 13.97
C ARG A 39 -4.00 6.07 13.61
N ARG A 40 -4.10 5.44 12.44
CA ARG A 40 -3.11 4.52 11.87
C ARG A 40 -1.76 5.21 11.79
N ASP A 41 -1.71 6.41 11.20
CA ASP A 41 -0.46 7.14 10.99
C ASP A 41 0.20 7.52 12.33
N GLY A 42 -0.59 7.94 13.32
CA GLY A 42 -0.12 8.17 14.70
C GLY A 42 0.21 6.90 15.52
N ILE A 43 -0.20 5.70 15.07
CA ILE A 43 0.29 4.42 15.62
C ILE A 43 1.63 4.08 14.97
N VAL A 44 1.72 4.17 13.65
CA VAL A 44 2.94 3.96 12.85
C VAL A 44 4.07 4.85 13.36
N GLU A 45 3.84 6.16 13.48
CA GLU A 45 4.83 7.11 14.00
C GLU A 45 5.35 6.67 15.38
N ARG A 46 4.47 6.29 16.30
CA ARG A 46 4.88 5.83 17.63
C ARG A 46 5.65 4.51 17.62
N LEU A 47 5.32 3.57 16.73
CA LEU A 47 6.08 2.31 16.59
C LEU A 47 7.50 2.58 16.11
N TYR A 48 7.66 3.37 15.04
CA TYR A 48 8.97 3.73 14.52
C TYR A 48 9.76 4.65 15.48
N ALA A 49 9.11 5.63 16.14
CA ALA A 49 9.72 6.48 17.16
C ALA A 49 10.19 5.69 18.39
N THR A 50 9.37 4.77 18.89
CA THR A 50 9.76 3.87 19.99
C THR A 50 10.95 3.01 19.59
N SER A 51 11.00 2.54 18.33
CA SER A 51 12.16 1.81 17.80
C SER A 51 13.45 2.64 17.75
N MET A 52 13.38 3.98 17.65
CA MET A 52 14.54 4.87 17.83
C MET A 52 15.00 4.88 19.29
N VAL A 53 14.05 5.05 20.22
CA VAL A 53 14.30 5.17 21.66
C VAL A 53 14.91 3.89 22.25
N THR A 54 14.42 2.71 21.87
CA THR A 54 15.02 1.43 22.31
C THR A 54 16.45 1.20 21.79
N ARG A 55 16.92 1.97 20.80
CA ARG A 55 18.28 1.84 20.26
C ARG A 55 19.30 2.78 20.91
N CYS A 56 18.90 3.87 21.58
CA CYS A 56 19.85 4.64 22.39
C CYS A 56 19.91 4.15 23.84
N ARG A 57 20.86 3.24 24.09
CA ARG A 57 21.20 2.80 25.47
C ARG A 57 22.22 3.71 26.17
N SER A 58 22.50 4.90 25.61
CA SER A 58 23.46 5.88 26.15
C SER A 58 23.22 7.28 25.54
N CYS A 59 22.08 7.90 25.86
CA CYS A 59 21.77 9.30 25.53
C CYS A 59 21.38 10.06 26.81
N ASP A 60 22.30 10.14 27.76
CA ASP A 60 22.19 11.09 28.87
C ASP A 60 22.75 12.45 28.39
N PHE A 61 21.87 13.38 28.01
CA PHE A 61 22.24 14.80 27.94
C PHE A 61 21.03 15.74 27.97
N GLY A 62 20.88 16.42 29.10
CA GLY A 62 20.76 17.88 29.10
C GLY A 62 19.45 18.51 28.62
N GLU A 63 18.51 18.62 29.54
CA GLU A 63 17.53 19.71 29.57
C GLU A 63 18.22 21.09 29.38
N ARG A 64 17.89 21.83 28.31
CA ARG A 64 18.06 23.30 28.31
C ARG A 64 17.23 24.05 27.26
N SER A 65 16.30 24.83 27.76
CA SER A 65 15.64 25.94 27.06
C SER A 65 16.57 27.15 26.86
N ASN A 66 16.49 27.79 25.69
CA ASN A 66 16.75 29.22 25.43
C ASN A 66 16.18 29.52 24.03
N VAL A 67 15.16 30.36 23.84
CA VAL A 67 15.11 31.81 24.08
C VAL A 67 16.25 32.54 23.36
N TYR A 68 15.92 33.12 22.21
CA TYR A 68 16.66 34.24 21.62
C TYR A 68 15.69 35.34 21.21
N GLN A 69 15.58 36.35 22.08
CA GLN A 69 15.11 37.67 21.70
C GLN A 69 16.26 38.38 20.94
N VAL A 70 15.95 39.14 19.90
CA VAL A 70 16.82 40.22 19.42
C VAL A 70 15.98 41.49 19.27
N ASN A 71 16.51 42.55 19.86
CA ASN A 71 15.83 43.78 20.24
C ASN A 71 15.40 44.68 19.06
N LYS A 72 14.49 45.61 19.38
CA LYS A 72 14.39 46.96 18.79
C LYS A 72 15.71 47.76 19.03
N GLU A 73 15.95 49.02 18.65
CA GLU A 73 15.12 50.23 18.48
C GLU A 73 15.84 51.19 17.46
N ASP A 74 15.36 52.36 17.00
CA ASP A 74 14.13 53.10 17.35
C ASP A 74 13.68 54.14 16.27
N SER A 75 12.39 54.55 16.36
CA SER A 75 11.83 55.92 16.19
C SER A 75 11.99 56.78 14.89
N PRO A 76 11.21 57.88 14.68
CA PRO A 76 9.73 57.85 14.50
C PRO A 76 9.16 58.88 13.45
N HIS A 77 7.81 58.92 13.34
CA HIS A 77 6.91 59.99 12.84
C HIS A 77 6.55 60.17 11.33
N GLU A 78 5.26 59.88 11.05
CA GLU A 78 4.23 60.59 10.25
C GLU A 78 4.44 61.05 8.79
N GLY A 79 3.45 60.70 7.92
CA GLY A 79 3.18 61.46 6.68
C GLY A 79 2.23 60.84 5.63
N LYS A 80 0.94 61.23 5.66
CA LYS A 80 -0.03 61.36 4.54
C LYS A 80 -0.55 60.17 3.68
N GLU A 81 -1.88 60.09 3.69
CA GLU A 81 -2.84 59.98 2.55
C GLU A 81 -2.48 59.28 1.22
N GLY A 82 -3.32 58.27 0.88
CA GLY A 82 -4.12 58.31 -0.36
C GLY A 82 -3.72 57.38 -1.52
N GLY A 83 -4.63 56.49 -1.94
CA GLY A 83 -4.46 55.72 -3.19
C GLY A 83 -5.41 54.52 -3.36
N LYS A 84 -6.49 54.70 -4.13
CA LYS A 84 -7.52 53.68 -4.43
C LYS A 84 -6.97 52.44 -5.16
N GLY A 85 -7.53 51.26 -4.89
CA GLY A 85 -7.34 50.06 -5.74
C GLY A 85 -8.18 48.85 -5.31
N SER A 86 -9.26 48.58 -6.04
CA SER A 86 -10.06 47.33 -6.04
C SER A 86 -10.43 47.06 -7.51
N PRO A 87 -10.76 45.84 -7.99
CA PRO A 87 -10.93 44.56 -7.28
C PRO A 87 -10.00 43.45 -7.83
N PHE A 88 -10.22 42.18 -7.43
CA PHE A 88 -10.23 40.96 -8.28
C PHE A 88 -10.05 39.68 -7.42
N THR A 89 -11.13 38.90 -7.29
CA THR A 89 -11.07 37.42 -7.37
C THR A 89 -10.91 37.04 -8.86
N PRO A 90 -10.46 35.82 -9.27
CA PRO A 90 -10.46 34.54 -8.52
C PRO A 90 -9.18 33.68 -8.68
N HIS A 91 -9.08 32.56 -7.96
CA HIS A 91 -9.06 31.23 -8.60
C HIS A 91 -9.33 30.09 -7.60
N SER A 92 -9.89 28.99 -8.11
CA SER A 92 -10.24 27.78 -7.37
C SER A 92 -9.69 26.59 -8.15
N ASP A 93 -8.54 26.11 -7.72
CA ASP A 93 -7.87 24.90 -8.20
C ASP A 93 -7.39 24.22 -6.88
N ASN A 94 -7.80 23.02 -6.43
CA ASN A 94 -8.00 21.75 -7.13
C ASN A 94 -6.92 21.57 -8.21
N GLU A 95 -5.82 20.85 -8.00
CA GLU A 95 -5.76 19.57 -7.29
C GLU A 95 -4.84 19.56 -6.05
N HIS A 96 -5.33 18.99 -4.94
CA HIS A 96 -4.45 18.43 -3.91
C HIS A 96 -4.29 16.96 -4.26
N ASP A 97 -3.16 16.58 -4.86
CA ASP A 97 -2.82 15.17 -5.06
C ASP A 97 -2.70 14.50 -3.67
N ASP A 98 -3.74 13.74 -3.29
CA ASP A 98 -3.74 12.82 -2.16
C ASP A 98 -2.84 11.60 -2.50
N MET A 99 -1.53 11.87 -2.64
CA MET A 99 -0.48 10.88 -2.61
C MET A 99 -0.41 10.29 -1.19
N ASP A 100 -1.25 9.27 -0.91
CA ASP A 100 -1.23 8.50 0.34
C ASP A 100 0.20 7.95 0.56
N PRO A 101 0.97 8.47 1.54
CA PRO A 101 2.36 8.06 1.72
C PRO A 101 2.50 6.60 2.18
N TYR A 102 1.39 5.92 2.50
CA TYR A 102 1.34 4.55 2.99
C TYR A 102 0.52 3.58 2.12
N GLY A 103 0.02 4.00 0.96
CA GLY A 103 -0.62 3.09 -0.02
C GLY A 103 0.36 2.07 -0.63
N GLY A 104 1.66 2.41 -0.66
CA GLY A 104 2.69 1.69 -1.41
C GLY A 104 2.95 0.22 -1.05
N LEU A 105 2.59 -0.25 0.16
CA LEU A 105 3.07 -1.56 0.64
C LEU A 105 2.41 -2.79 -0.01
N PHE A 106 1.23 -2.63 -0.61
CA PHE A 106 0.64 -3.65 -1.50
C PHE A 106 0.78 -3.25 -2.98
N ASP A 107 0.72 -1.95 -3.28
CA ASP A 107 0.96 -1.42 -4.62
C ASP A 107 2.34 -1.82 -5.18
N ASP A 108 3.39 -1.93 -4.36
CA ASP A 108 4.76 -2.20 -4.82
C ASP A 108 4.92 -3.50 -5.64
N GLU A 109 4.09 -4.52 -5.41
CA GLU A 109 4.11 -5.75 -6.22
C GLU A 109 3.26 -5.58 -7.49
N GLN A 110 2.02 -5.09 -7.37
CA GLN A 110 1.14 -4.82 -8.51
C GLN A 110 1.78 -3.83 -9.50
N LYS A 111 2.45 -2.79 -8.99
CA LYS A 111 3.24 -1.81 -9.73
C LYS A 111 4.42 -2.43 -10.45
N ARG A 112 5.20 -3.32 -9.80
CA ARG A 112 6.28 -4.05 -10.49
C ARG A 112 5.74 -4.96 -11.59
N VAL A 113 4.60 -5.62 -11.37
CA VAL A 113 3.93 -6.41 -12.42
C VAL A 113 3.48 -5.51 -13.59
N LEU A 114 2.97 -4.30 -13.32
CA LEU A 114 2.64 -3.31 -14.35
C LEU A 114 3.88 -2.80 -15.09
N GLU A 115 4.96 -2.42 -14.40
CA GLU A 115 6.22 -1.99 -15.01
C GLU A 115 6.82 -3.10 -15.92
N ILE A 116 6.75 -4.36 -15.50
CA ILE A 116 7.15 -5.51 -16.32
C ILE A 116 6.24 -5.65 -17.54
N LYS A 117 4.91 -5.57 -17.36
CA LYS A 117 3.93 -5.63 -18.45
C LYS A 117 4.22 -4.55 -19.51
N GLU A 118 4.37 -3.30 -19.12
CA GLU A 118 4.63 -2.19 -20.04
C GLU A 118 5.91 -2.42 -20.84
N ARG A 119 6.97 -2.89 -20.18
CA ARG A 119 8.22 -3.25 -20.86
C ARG A 119 8.07 -4.43 -21.82
N LEU A 120 7.24 -5.42 -21.51
CA LEU A 120 6.90 -6.54 -22.41
C LEU A 120 6.01 -6.13 -23.60
N GLU A 121 5.37 -4.95 -23.56
CA GLU A 121 4.58 -4.40 -24.68
C GLU A 121 5.43 -3.61 -25.69
N LEU A 122 6.65 -3.20 -25.32
CA LEU A 122 7.55 -2.44 -26.20
C LEU A 122 8.09 -3.33 -27.35
N PRO A 123 7.94 -2.90 -28.63
CA PRO A 123 8.30 -3.73 -29.79
C PRO A 123 9.81 -3.92 -29.99
N ASP A 124 10.64 -3.02 -29.45
CA ASP A 124 12.10 -2.98 -29.65
C ASP A 124 12.90 -3.59 -28.47
N GLN A 125 12.30 -4.47 -27.66
CA GLN A 125 13.01 -5.20 -26.61
C GLN A 125 13.99 -6.23 -27.19
N SER A 126 15.20 -6.34 -26.61
CA SER A 126 16.12 -7.45 -26.94
C SER A 126 15.61 -8.78 -26.37
N GLU A 127 15.98 -9.91 -27.00
CA GLU A 127 15.55 -11.23 -26.53
C GLU A 127 16.01 -11.50 -25.07
N ASP A 128 17.21 -11.04 -24.70
CA ASP A 128 17.74 -11.13 -23.33
C ASP A 128 16.91 -10.30 -22.34
N SER A 129 16.52 -9.07 -22.71
CA SER A 129 15.67 -8.23 -21.84
C SER A 129 14.29 -8.85 -21.62
N LEU A 130 13.72 -9.50 -22.64
CA LEU A 130 12.47 -10.25 -22.50
C LEU A 130 12.64 -11.48 -21.59
N VAL A 131 13.78 -12.17 -21.66
CA VAL A 131 14.10 -13.29 -20.75
C VAL A 131 14.20 -12.80 -19.32
N ASP A 132 14.94 -11.72 -19.04
CA ASP A 132 15.08 -11.16 -17.69
C ASP A 132 13.74 -10.69 -17.11
N LEU A 133 12.91 -10.03 -17.92
CA LEU A 133 11.56 -9.60 -17.53
C LEU A 133 10.65 -10.78 -17.20
N LEU A 134 10.65 -11.83 -18.03
CA LEU A 134 9.85 -13.03 -17.80
C LEU A 134 10.36 -13.87 -16.63
N GLN A 135 11.67 -13.87 -16.37
CA GLN A 135 12.28 -14.55 -15.23
C GLN A 135 11.93 -13.82 -13.93
N SER A 136 12.11 -12.50 -13.88
CA SER A 136 11.65 -11.66 -12.76
C SER A 136 10.16 -11.87 -12.46
N LEU A 137 9.34 -12.05 -13.49
CA LEU A 137 7.91 -12.31 -13.35
C LEU A 137 7.59 -13.73 -12.84
N ALA A 138 8.47 -14.71 -13.07
CA ALA A 138 8.31 -16.08 -12.59
C ALA A 138 8.73 -16.24 -11.12
N ASP A 139 9.74 -15.47 -10.72
CA ASP A 139 10.33 -15.45 -9.38
C ASP A 139 9.48 -14.64 -8.37
N MET A 140 8.53 -13.82 -8.84
CA MET A 140 7.53 -13.16 -7.98
C MET A 140 6.35 -14.09 -7.63
N ASP A 141 5.77 -13.88 -6.44
CA ASP A 141 4.65 -14.65 -5.89
C ASP A 141 3.28 -14.05 -6.23
N ILE A 142 3.11 -13.80 -7.53
CA ILE A 142 1.96 -13.11 -8.12
C ILE A 142 0.62 -13.73 -7.69
N THR A 143 -0.24 -12.91 -7.09
CA THR A 143 -1.59 -13.29 -6.67
C THR A 143 -2.61 -13.28 -7.82
N PHE A 144 -3.76 -13.94 -7.63
CA PHE A 144 -4.88 -13.88 -8.58
C PHE A 144 -5.36 -12.43 -8.83
N GLN A 145 -5.37 -11.60 -7.79
CA GLN A 145 -5.81 -10.20 -7.90
C GLN A 145 -4.87 -9.41 -8.81
N ALA A 146 -3.55 -9.54 -8.64
CA ALA A 146 -2.57 -8.91 -9.52
C ALA A 146 -2.68 -9.39 -10.97
N LEU A 147 -2.95 -10.69 -11.22
CA LEU A 147 -3.20 -11.20 -12.58
C LEU A 147 -4.44 -10.55 -13.23
N LYS A 148 -5.51 -10.37 -12.45
CA LYS A 148 -6.79 -9.83 -12.91
C LYS A 148 -6.73 -8.33 -13.18
N GLU A 149 -6.08 -7.56 -12.30
CA GLU A 149 -5.99 -6.09 -12.41
C GLU A 149 -5.01 -5.64 -13.49
N THR A 150 -3.85 -6.29 -13.60
CA THR A 150 -2.83 -5.88 -14.57
C THR A 150 -3.13 -6.34 -16.00
N ASP A 151 -3.94 -7.40 -16.18
CA ASP A 151 -4.12 -8.15 -17.44
C ASP A 151 -2.78 -8.54 -18.11
N ILE A 152 -1.75 -8.81 -17.30
CA ILE A 152 -0.45 -9.27 -17.80
C ILE A 152 -0.53 -10.66 -18.45
N GLY A 153 -1.53 -11.46 -18.06
CA GLY A 153 -1.86 -12.76 -18.66
C GLY A 153 -2.00 -12.69 -20.18
N ARG A 154 -2.70 -11.68 -20.70
CA ARG A 154 -2.85 -11.44 -22.14
C ARG A 154 -1.51 -11.15 -22.81
N HIS A 155 -0.66 -10.37 -22.15
CA HIS A 155 0.60 -9.86 -22.69
C HIS A 155 1.66 -10.96 -22.80
N VAL A 156 1.86 -11.72 -21.73
CA VAL A 156 2.73 -12.91 -21.74
C VAL A 156 2.22 -13.97 -22.73
N ASN A 157 0.90 -14.12 -22.92
CA ASN A 157 0.37 -15.05 -23.92
C ASN A 157 0.63 -14.60 -25.39
N LYS A 158 0.78 -13.30 -25.68
CA LYS A 158 1.23 -12.82 -27.01
C LYS A 158 2.63 -13.39 -27.34
N LEU A 159 3.53 -13.40 -26.35
CA LEU A 159 4.92 -13.88 -26.47
C LEU A 159 5.04 -15.41 -26.66
N ARG A 160 3.94 -16.17 -26.56
CA ARG A 160 3.93 -17.62 -26.81
C ARG A 160 4.34 -18.01 -28.25
N LYS A 161 4.32 -17.06 -29.19
CA LYS A 161 4.75 -17.21 -30.59
C LYS A 161 6.13 -16.59 -30.89
N HIS A 162 6.86 -16.10 -29.89
CA HIS A 162 8.16 -15.44 -30.07
C HIS A 162 9.21 -16.35 -30.73
N SER A 163 10.20 -15.75 -31.40
CA SER A 163 11.34 -16.41 -32.07
C SER A 163 12.17 -17.25 -31.09
N SER A 164 12.72 -16.58 -30.07
CA SER A 164 13.50 -17.20 -28.99
C SER A 164 12.78 -18.38 -28.33
N ASN A 165 13.51 -19.49 -28.18
CA ASN A 165 13.02 -20.68 -27.50
C ASN A 165 12.97 -20.49 -25.96
N ASP A 166 13.85 -19.68 -25.39
CA ASP A 166 13.93 -19.40 -23.96
C ASP A 166 12.74 -18.54 -23.51
N VAL A 167 12.44 -17.45 -24.24
CA VAL A 167 11.20 -16.66 -24.07
C VAL A 167 9.97 -17.59 -24.13
N ARG A 168 9.90 -18.46 -25.14
CA ARG A 168 8.78 -19.41 -25.30
C ARG A 168 8.71 -20.46 -24.19
N ARG A 169 9.84 -20.83 -23.55
CA ARG A 169 9.90 -21.75 -22.40
C ARG A 169 9.35 -21.06 -21.15
N LEU A 170 9.84 -19.87 -20.84
CA LEU A 170 9.41 -19.07 -19.68
C LEU A 170 7.91 -18.74 -19.74
N VAL A 171 7.41 -18.27 -20.90
CA VAL A 171 5.97 -18.03 -21.13
C VAL A 171 5.13 -19.27 -20.81
N LYS A 172 5.57 -20.47 -21.18
CA LYS A 172 4.84 -21.73 -20.88
C LYS A 172 4.87 -22.10 -19.39
N GLN A 173 5.93 -21.73 -18.66
CA GLN A 173 6.03 -21.96 -17.21
C GLN A 173 5.13 -20.99 -16.45
N LEU A 174 5.20 -19.69 -16.77
CA LEU A 174 4.32 -18.64 -16.22
C LEU A 174 2.84 -18.98 -16.41
N VAL A 175 2.42 -19.30 -17.64
CA VAL A 175 1.02 -19.65 -17.95
C VAL A 175 0.53 -20.90 -17.19
N ARG A 176 1.43 -21.81 -16.78
CA ARG A 176 1.08 -22.94 -15.91
C ARG A 176 0.90 -22.50 -14.45
N LYS A 177 1.90 -21.83 -13.85
CA LYS A 177 1.85 -21.27 -12.47
C LYS A 177 0.56 -20.45 -12.29
N TRP A 178 0.27 -19.55 -13.22
CA TRP A 178 -0.91 -18.69 -13.19
C TRP A 178 -2.23 -19.44 -13.39
N LYS A 179 -2.25 -20.49 -14.22
CA LYS A 179 -3.46 -21.32 -14.36
C LYS A 179 -3.76 -22.06 -13.05
N GLU A 180 -2.75 -22.57 -12.36
CA GLU A 180 -2.92 -23.22 -11.05
C GLU A 180 -3.50 -22.24 -10.01
N ILE A 181 -2.97 -21.00 -9.95
CA ILE A 181 -3.49 -19.92 -9.10
C ILE A 181 -4.96 -19.58 -9.43
N VAL A 182 -5.31 -19.50 -10.72
CA VAL A 182 -6.70 -19.24 -11.16
C VAL A 182 -7.62 -20.41 -10.84
N ASP A 183 -7.21 -21.65 -11.13
CA ASP A 183 -8.00 -22.86 -10.86
C ASP A 183 -8.23 -23.03 -9.35
N GLU A 184 -7.25 -22.70 -8.50
CA GLU A 184 -7.38 -22.70 -7.04
C GLU A 184 -8.33 -21.60 -6.54
N TRP A 185 -8.19 -20.37 -7.03
CA TRP A 185 -9.10 -19.27 -6.69
C TRP A 185 -10.55 -19.58 -7.11
N VAL A 186 -10.73 -20.19 -8.28
CA VAL A 186 -12.04 -20.65 -8.78
C VAL A 186 -12.60 -21.77 -7.91
N ARG A 187 -11.79 -22.71 -7.44
CA ARG A 187 -12.22 -23.78 -6.52
C ARG A 187 -12.67 -23.23 -5.17
N VAL A 188 -11.99 -22.22 -4.63
CA VAL A 188 -12.34 -21.60 -3.34
C VAL A 188 -13.58 -20.70 -3.44
N ASN A 189 -13.77 -20.01 -4.57
CA ASN A 189 -14.87 -19.06 -4.77
C ASN A 189 -16.08 -19.60 -5.54
N GLN A 190 -16.09 -20.88 -5.91
CA GLN A 190 -17.35 -21.55 -6.26
C GLN A 190 -18.09 -21.85 -4.94
N PRO A 191 -19.27 -21.25 -4.69
CA PRO A 191 -20.13 -21.72 -3.61
C PRO A 191 -20.51 -23.17 -3.94
N GLY A 192 -20.08 -24.11 -3.10
CA GLY A 192 -20.33 -25.52 -3.34
C GLY A 192 -21.83 -25.78 -3.53
N GLU A 193 -22.18 -26.60 -4.53
CA GLU A 193 -23.51 -27.21 -4.54
C GLU A 193 -23.72 -27.88 -3.17
N PRO A 194 -24.84 -27.63 -2.48
CA PRO A 194 -25.15 -28.36 -1.25
C PRO A 194 -25.24 -29.84 -1.60
N GLU A 195 -24.47 -30.67 -0.88
CA GLU A 195 -24.50 -32.13 -1.09
C GLU A 195 -25.94 -32.63 -1.10
N PRO A 196 -26.36 -33.41 -2.11
CA PRO A 196 -27.72 -33.89 -2.18
C PRO A 196 -27.98 -34.78 -0.97
N ALA A 197 -28.88 -34.33 -0.09
CA ALA A 197 -29.17 -34.98 1.18
C ALA A 197 -29.43 -36.48 0.99
N GLY A 198 -28.46 -37.29 1.39
CA GLY A 198 -28.51 -38.74 1.29
C GLY A 198 -29.68 -39.27 2.11
N LEU A 199 -30.69 -39.78 1.41
CA LEU A 199 -31.85 -40.50 1.93
C LEU A 199 -31.49 -41.35 3.16
N MET A 200 -31.94 -40.92 4.35
CA MET A 200 -32.20 -41.86 5.44
C MET A 200 -33.49 -42.63 5.08
N GLY A 201 -33.31 -43.91 4.77
CA GLY A 201 -34.37 -44.92 4.69
C GLY A 201 -34.43 -45.79 5.93
#